data_AF-X1NU02-F1
#
_entry.id   AF-X1NU02-F1
#
_cell.length_a   1.000
_cell.length_b   1.000
_cell.length_c   1.000
_cell.angle_alpha   90.00
_cell.angle_beta   90.00
_cell.angle_gamma   90.00
#
_symmetry.space_group_name_H-M   'P 1'
#
loop_
_entity.id
_entity.type
_entity.pdbx_description
1 polymer ?
#
loop_
_entity_poly.entity_id
_entity_poly.type
_entity_poly.pdbx_seq_one_letter_code
_entity_poly.pdbx_strand_id
1 'polypeptide(L)' 'PPIMFRFVIQELVKIGFSEETIMLTLERLMKCGIGKCGHCNIGSKYVCQDGPVFTYEELKGLPEAL' A
#
# COMPACT_ATOMS: atom_id res chain seq x y z
N PRO A 1 6.23 -3.28 8.22
CA PRO A 1 5.42 -3.01 9.43
C PRO A 1 4.75 -1.62 9.36
N PRO A 2 3.46 -1.47 9.73
CA PRO A 2 2.70 -0.21 9.52
C PRO A 2 3.36 1.03 10.14
N ILE A 3 3.92 0.88 11.34
CA ILE A 3 4.58 1.99 12.04
C ILE A 3 5.78 2.57 11.29
N MET A 4 6.53 1.73 10.57
CA MET A 4 7.69 2.15 9.78
C MET A 4 7.25 3.07 8.63
N PHE A 5 6.20 2.69 7.91
CA PHE A 5 5.72 3.46 6.76
C PHE A 5 5.32 4.86 7.17
N ARG A 6 4.61 5.02 8.30
CA ARG A 6 4.22 6.33 8.82
C ARG A 6 5.41 7.29 8.97
N PHE A 7 6.49 6.86 9.61
CA PHE A 7 7.64 7.74 9.85
C PHE A 7 8.49 7.94 8.60
N VAL A 8 8.74 6.90 7.82
CA VAL A 8 9.56 7.00 6.60
C VAL A 8 8.88 7.90 5.56
N ILE A 9 7.59 7.70 5.31
CA ILE A 9 6.84 8.53 4.36
C ILE A 9 6.81 9.99 4.81
N GLN A 10 6.63 10.25 6.11
CA GLN A 10 6.68 11.62 6.64
C GLN A 10 8.03 12.29 6.37
N GLU A 11 9.14 11.59 6.55
CA GLU A 11 10.47 12.15 6.24
C GLU A 11 10.70 12.33 4.73
N LEU A 12 10.25 11.39 3.89
CA LEU A 12 10.34 11.50 2.43
C LEU A 12 9.57 12.72 1.89
N VAL A 13 8.37 12.96 2.40
CA VAL A 13 7.57 14.14 2.03
C VAL A 13 8.26 15.43 2.50
N LYS A 14 8.85 15.45 3.71
CA LYS A 14 9.57 16.63 4.24
C LYS A 14 10.77 17.03 3.38
N ILE A 15 11.49 16.07 2.80
CA ILE A 15 12.65 16.34 1.94
C ILE A 15 12.27 16.61 0.48
N GLY A 16 10.97 16.65 0.16
CA GLY A 16 10.46 17.13 -1.13
C GLY A 16 10.07 16.05 -2.15
N PHE A 17 9.99 14.77 -1.76
CA PHE A 17 9.39 13.75 -2.64
C PHE A 17 7.89 13.95 -2.73
N SER A 18 7.36 13.85 -3.95
CA SER A 18 5.91 13.91 -4.18
C SER A 18 5.25 12.56 -3.91
N GLU A 19 3.97 12.57 -3.53
CA GLU A 19 3.26 11.36 -3.04
C GLU A 19 3.17 10.26 -4.11
N GLU A 20 3.12 10.64 -5.40
CA GLU A 20 3.10 9.76 -6.56
C GLU A 20 4.45 9.08 -6.84
N THR A 21 5.56 9.62 -6.32
CA THR A 21 6.91 9.04 -6.48
C THR A 21 7.31 8.13 -5.32
N ILE A 22 6.60 8.21 -4.19
CA ILE A 22 6.82 7.35 -3.03
C ILE A 22 6.10 6.03 -3.29
N MET A 23 6.85 4.99 -3.63
CA MET A 23 6.32 3.65 -3.88
C MET A 23 6.53 2.73 -2.68
N LEU A 24 5.51 1.94 -2.36
CA LEU A 24 5.44 1.06 -1.20
C LEU A 24 5.00 -0.33 -1.66
N THR A 25 5.67 -1.36 -1.15
CA THR A 25 5.23 -2.75 -1.31
C THR A 25 4.39 -3.17 -0.11
N LEU A 26 3.16 -3.60 -0.37
CA LEU A 26 2.27 -4.09 0.67
C LEU A 26 2.37 -5.61 0.83
N GLU A 27 2.67 -6.03 2.05
CA GLU A 27 2.68 -7.43 2.47
C GLU A 27 1.32 -7.77 3.08
N ARG A 28 0.53 -8.60 2.38
CA ARG A 28 -0.76 -9.12 2.87
C ARG A 28 -0.78 -10.63 2.80
N LEU A 29 -1.68 -11.23 3.57
CA LEU A 29 -1.91 -12.66 3.50
C LEU A 29 -2.49 -13.03 2.13
N MET A 30 -1.64 -13.59 1.27
CA MET A 30 -2.07 -14.12 -0.03
C MET A 30 -2.38 -15.62 0.11
N LYS A 31 -3.65 -15.98 -0.08
CA LYS A 31 -4.08 -17.38 -0.09
C LYS A 31 -4.33 -17.92 -1.50
N CYS A 32 -5.08 -17.20 -2.34
CA CYS A 32 -5.39 -17.67 -3.70
C CYS A 32 -4.55 -17.02 -4.81
N GLY A 33 -4.02 -15.81 -4.62
CA GLY A 33 -3.25 -15.08 -5.65
C GLY A 33 -4.03 -14.58 -6.88
N ILE A 34 -5.33 -14.92 -7.01
CA ILE A 34 -6.14 -14.66 -8.22
C ILE A 34 -7.43 -13.85 -7.98
N GLY A 35 -7.49 -13.06 -6.90
CA GLY A 35 -8.68 -12.23 -6.60
C GLY A 35 -9.90 -12.95 -6.03
N LYS A 36 -9.85 -14.28 -5.87
CA LYS A 36 -11.02 -15.08 -5.48
C LYS A 36 -11.33 -15.08 -3.97
N CYS A 37 -10.32 -15.05 -3.11
CA CYS A 37 -10.48 -15.35 -1.68
C CYS A 37 -10.54 -14.14 -0.74
N GLY A 38 -10.24 -12.93 -1.20
CA GLY A 38 -10.29 -11.71 -0.38
C GLY A 38 -9.25 -11.54 0.74
N HIS A 39 -8.36 -12.51 0.99
CA HIS A 39 -7.42 -12.42 2.12
C HIS A 39 -6.39 -11.28 1.96
N CYS A 40 -6.14 -10.86 0.72
CA CYS A 40 -5.24 -9.76 0.39
C CYS A 40 -5.97 -8.45 0.05
N ASN A 41 -7.24 -8.32 0.46
CA ASN A 41 -8.02 -7.11 0.20
C ASN A 41 -7.52 -5.93 1.06
N ILE A 42 -7.52 -4.73 0.46
CA ILE A 42 -7.33 -3.43 1.11
C ILE A 42 -8.36 -2.45 0.55
N GLY A 43 -9.41 -2.17 1.33
CA GLY A 43 -10.54 -1.37 0.85
C GLY A 43 -11.15 -1.97 -0.42
N SER A 44 -11.05 -1.25 -1.54
CA SER A 44 -11.59 -1.67 -2.83
C SER A 44 -10.58 -2.43 -3.73
N LYS A 45 -9.32 -2.59 -3.31
CA LYS A 45 -8.27 -3.25 -4.11
C LYS A 45 -7.90 -4.63 -3.58
N TYR A 46 -7.45 -5.51 -4.46
CA TYR A 46 -6.82 -6.79 -4.14
C TYR A 46 -5.32 -6.70 -4.39
N VAL A 47 -4.49 -6.81 -3.33
CA VAL A 47 -3.03 -6.72 -3.47
C VAL A 47 -2.46 -7.77 -4.44
N CYS A 48 -3.09 -8.95 -4.57
CA CYS A 48 -2.64 -9.98 -5.52
C CYS A 48 -2.95 -9.69 -7.01
N GLN A 49 -3.82 -8.73 -7.32
CA GLN A 49 -4.16 -8.36 -8.70
C GLN A 49 -3.77 -6.92 -9.04
N ASP A 50 -4.04 -5.99 -8.12
CA ASP A 50 -3.80 -4.55 -8.31
C ASP A 50 -2.42 -4.11 -7.79
N GLY A 51 -1.75 -4.94 -6.99
CA GLY A 51 -0.48 -4.64 -6.33
C GLY A 51 0.66 -5.54 -6.81
N PRO A 52 1.67 -5.84 -5.95
CA PRO A 52 1.82 -5.45 -4.53
C PRO A 52 2.42 -4.06 -4.30
N VAL A 53 2.86 -3.40 -5.37
CA VAL A 53 3.48 -2.08 -5.35
C VAL A 53 2.41 -1.03 -5.60
N PHE A 54 2.33 -0.03 -4.72
CA PHE A 54 1.42 1.11 -4.85
C PHE A 54 2.16 2.40 -4.54
N THR A 55 1.70 3.50 -5.12
CA THR A 55 2.13 4.84 -4.74
C THR A 55 1.50 5.25 -3.41
N TYR A 56 2.15 6.15 -2.66
CA TYR A 56 1.58 6.68 -1.43
C TYR A 56 0.26 7.42 -1.69
N GLU A 57 0.14 8.11 -2.82
CA GLU A 57 -1.11 8.74 -3.28
C GLU A 57 -2.27 7.73 -3.36
N GLU A 58 -2.05 6.57 -4.00
CA GLU A 58 -3.07 5.52 -4.10
C GLU A 58 -3.47 4.94 -2.74
N LEU A 59 -2.52 4.82 -1.81
CA LEU A 59 -2.77 4.23 -0.49
C LEU A 59 -3.48 5.18 0.47
N LYS A 60 -3.27 6.50 0.32
CA LYS A 60 -3.87 7.53 1.20
C LYS A 60 -5.41 7.54 1.15
N GLY A 61 -6.00 7.10 0.03
CA GLY A 61 -7.44 6.95 -0.13
C GLY A 61 -8.01 5.59 0.26
N LEU A 62 -7.17 4.62 0.62
CA LEU A 62 -7.59 3.24 0.89
C LEU A 62 -7.66 2.99 2.40
N PRO A 63 -8.84 2.65 2.95
CA PRO A 63 -8.95 2.28 4.35
C PRO A 63 -8.09 1.05 4.64
N GLU A 64 -7.49 1.02 5.83
CA GLU A 64 -6.65 -0.08 6.33
C GLU A 64 -5.33 -0.30 5.57
N ALA A 65 -4.97 0.54 4.59
CA ALA A 65 -3.76 0.35 3.79
C ALA A 65 -2.44 0.62 4.56
N LEU A 66 -2.42 1.65 5.41
CA LEU A 66 -1.24 2.16 6.14
C LEU A 66 -1.54 2.38 7.63
#